data_AF-V8CVZ6-F1
#
_entry.id   AF-V8CVZ6-F1
#
_cell.length_a   1.000
_cell.length_b   1.000
_cell.length_c   1.000
_cell.angle_alpha   90.00
_cell.angle_beta   90.00
_cell.angle_gamma   90.00
#
_symmetry.space_group_name_H-M   'P 1'
#
loop_
_entity.id
_entity.type
_entity.pdbx_description
1 polymer ?
#
loop_
_entity_poly.entity_id
_entity_poly.type
_entity_poly.pdbx_seq_one_letter_code
_entity_poly.pdbx_strand_id
1 'polypeptide(L)'
;MTETTITAADIVTKVREVAAREPHRYYRVPLGGERYYVYDDQPSSLEGMALWELGLIDTTIQRRFMNELSIRDLIVSLGIEADEADINWLRWSQHYGDHLDPWATAVEKADQNTALGLKYGLAS
;
A
#
# COMPACT_ATOMS: atom_id res chain seq x y z
N MET A 1 7.98 28.26 -4.84
CA MET A 1 7.16 27.30 -4.08
C MET A 1 8.00 26.04 -4.00
N THR A 2 8.41 25.63 -2.80
CA THR A 2 9.10 24.35 -2.62
C THR A 2 8.08 23.26 -2.90
N GLU A 3 8.29 22.54 -3.99
CA GLU A 3 7.58 21.30 -4.29
C GLU A 3 7.88 20.36 -3.12
N THR A 4 6.89 20.05 -2.29
CA THR A 4 7.07 19.07 -1.21
C THR A 4 7.14 17.70 -1.88
N THR A 5 8.33 17.11 -1.91
CA THR A 5 8.54 15.75 -2.40
C THR A 5 7.85 14.77 -1.46
N ILE A 6 6.95 13.94 -2.00
CA ILE A 6 6.30 12.86 -1.25
C ILE A 6 7.29 11.71 -1.05
N THR A 7 7.37 11.19 0.17
CA THR A 7 8.25 10.10 0.60
C THR A 7 7.44 8.83 0.96
N ALA A 8 8.12 7.71 1.18
CA ALA A 8 7.45 6.51 1.68
C ALA A 8 6.83 6.70 3.07
N ALA A 9 7.42 7.52 3.95
CA ALA A 9 6.84 7.85 5.26
C ALA A 9 5.48 8.56 5.13
N ASP A 10 5.31 9.39 4.10
CA ASP A 10 4.01 10.03 3.80
C ASP A 10 2.97 8.99 3.37
N ILE A 11 3.39 7.98 2.60
CA ILE A 11 2.53 6.84 2.20
C ILE A 11 2.14 6.03 3.43
N VAL A 12 3.08 5.69 4.33
CA VAL A 12 2.80 4.98 5.60
C VAL A 12 1.76 5.76 6.42
N THR A 13 1.97 7.06 6.57
CA THR A 13 1.05 7.95 7.29
C THR A 13 -0.34 7.91 6.66
N LYS A 14 -0.43 8.04 5.34
CA LYS A 14 -1.70 8.00 4.62
C LYS A 14 -2.39 6.64 4.72
N VAL A 15 -1.66 5.53 4.65
CA VAL A 15 -2.20 4.18 4.83
C VAL A 15 -2.86 4.05 6.21
N ARG A 16 -2.20 4.53 7.27
CA ARG A 16 -2.77 4.53 8.63
C ARG A 16 -4.04 5.38 8.71
N GLU A 17 -4.05 6.56 8.10
CA GLU A 17 -5.24 7.43 8.06
C GLU A 17 -6.42 6.77 7.34
N VAL A 18 -6.18 6.14 6.18
CA VAL A 18 -7.21 5.42 5.42
C VAL A 18 -7.76 4.25 6.24
N ALA A 19 -6.88 3.44 6.84
CA ALA A 19 -7.29 2.31 7.67
C ALA A 19 -8.10 2.75 8.90
N ALA A 20 -7.73 3.86 9.54
CA ALA A 20 -8.48 4.42 10.67
C ALA A 20 -9.88 4.93 10.25
N ARG A 21 -9.98 5.49 9.04
CA ARG A 21 -11.26 5.99 8.48
C ARG A 21 -12.18 4.86 8.03
N GLU A 22 -11.61 3.75 7.53
CA GLU A 22 -12.36 2.63 6.96
C GLU A 22 -11.88 1.27 7.54
N PRO A 23 -11.98 1.06 8.86
CA PRO A 23 -11.29 -0.04 9.56
C PRO A 23 -11.76 -1.44 9.17
N HIS A 24 -13.02 -1.55 8.73
CA HIS A 24 -13.67 -2.81 8.35
C HIS A 24 -13.70 -3.01 6.83
N ARG A 25 -13.08 -2.13 6.05
CA ARG A 25 -12.99 -2.31 4.61
C ARG A 25 -11.95 -3.37 4.30
N TYR A 26 -12.19 -4.07 3.19
CA TYR A 26 -11.35 -5.14 2.67
C TYR A 26 -10.86 -4.76 1.28
N TYR A 27 -9.80 -5.42 0.83
CA TYR A 27 -9.41 -5.42 -0.57
C TYR A 27 -10.58 -5.81 -1.48
N ARG A 28 -10.86 -5.01 -2.51
CA ARG A 28 -11.87 -5.31 -3.51
C ARG A 28 -11.27 -6.23 -4.57
N VAL A 29 -11.53 -7.53 -4.45
CA VAL A 29 -10.99 -8.57 -5.33
C VAL A 29 -11.66 -8.52 -6.73
N PRO A 30 -10.90 -8.31 -7.81
CA PRO A 30 -11.36 -8.52 -9.19
C PRO A 30 -11.72 -9.98 -9.43
N LEU A 31 -12.63 -10.23 -10.37
CA LEU A 31 -12.84 -11.58 -10.90
C LEU A 31 -11.52 -12.08 -11.52
N GLY A 32 -10.86 -13.05 -10.88
CA GLY A 32 -9.56 -13.57 -11.30
C GLY A 32 -8.50 -13.64 -10.21
N GLY A 33 -8.71 -12.95 -9.07
CA GLY A 33 -7.82 -13.04 -7.90
C GLY A 33 -6.51 -12.23 -8.02
N GLU A 34 -6.35 -11.46 -9.10
CA GLU A 34 -5.23 -10.54 -9.26
C GLU A 34 -5.34 -9.36 -8.27
N ARG A 35 -4.18 -8.85 -7.84
CA ARG A 35 -4.05 -7.79 -6.84
C ARG A 35 -3.72 -6.49 -7.53
N TYR A 36 -4.63 -5.52 -7.44
CA TYR A 36 -4.51 -4.24 -8.11
C TYR A 36 -4.63 -3.08 -7.14
N TYR A 37 -3.89 -2.01 -7.41
CA TYR A 37 -4.11 -0.73 -6.73
C TYR A 37 -5.38 -0.05 -7.19
N VAL A 38 -5.67 -0.09 -8.50
CA VAL A 38 -6.86 0.49 -9.13
C VAL A 38 -7.59 -0.57 -9.93
N TYR A 39 -8.90 -0.65 -9.73
CA TYR A 39 -9.81 -1.53 -10.47
C TYR A 39 -11.11 -0.78 -10.73
N ASP A 40 -11.77 -0.99 -11.86
CA ASP A 40 -13.05 -0.32 -12.17
C ASP A 40 -13.03 1.20 -11.89
N ASP A 41 -11.96 1.86 -12.35
CA ASP A 41 -11.67 3.29 -12.21
C ASP A 41 -11.66 3.83 -10.76
N GLN A 42 -11.47 2.95 -9.77
CA GLN A 42 -11.42 3.30 -8.35
C GLN A 42 -10.31 2.53 -7.61
N PRO A 43 -9.75 3.09 -6.53
CA PRO A 43 -8.81 2.37 -5.68
C PRO A 43 -9.44 1.10 -5.09
N SER A 44 -8.75 -0.03 -5.23
CA SER A 44 -9.22 -1.35 -4.78
C SER A 44 -8.52 -1.87 -3.53
N SER A 45 -7.27 -1.45 -3.28
CA SER A 45 -6.49 -1.83 -2.10
C SER A 45 -6.30 -0.69 -1.12
N LEU A 46 -5.86 -1.02 0.09
CA LEU A 46 -5.53 -0.06 1.13
C LEU A 46 -4.40 0.88 0.64
N GLU A 47 -3.33 0.31 0.12
CA GLU A 47 -2.22 1.06 -0.48
C GLU A 47 -2.70 1.85 -1.70
N GLY A 48 -3.58 1.26 -2.54
CA GLY A 48 -4.15 1.94 -3.69
C GLY A 48 -4.93 3.20 -3.31
N MET A 49 -5.73 3.13 -2.24
CA MET A 49 -6.45 4.29 -1.70
C MET A 49 -5.49 5.37 -1.20
N ALA A 50 -4.43 4.97 -0.47
CA ALA A 50 -3.45 5.92 0.04
C ALA A 50 -2.66 6.62 -1.08
N LEU A 51 -2.17 5.86 -2.06
CA LEU A 51 -1.46 6.39 -3.22
C LEU A 51 -2.34 7.31 -4.07
N TRP A 52 -3.62 6.97 -4.21
CA TRP A 52 -4.60 7.79 -4.92
C TRP A 52 -4.85 9.13 -4.22
N GLU A 53 -5.06 9.12 -2.90
CA GLU A 53 -5.27 10.35 -2.11
C GLU A 53 -4.04 11.26 -2.07
N LEU A 54 -2.85 10.69 -2.24
CA LEU A 54 -1.59 11.42 -2.38
C LEU A 54 -1.35 11.92 -3.83
N GLY A 55 -2.21 11.56 -4.78
CA GLY A 55 -2.04 11.94 -6.19
C GLY A 55 -0.88 11.22 -6.90
N LEU A 56 -0.41 10.11 -6.35
CA LEU A 56 0.69 9.31 -6.91
C LEU A 56 0.23 8.34 -8.00
N ILE A 57 -1.05 7.95 -7.95
CA ILE A 57 -1.70 7.11 -8.97
C ILE A 57 -3.11 7.65 -9.25
N ASP A 58 -3.63 7.29 -10.41
CA ASP A 58 -4.99 7.59 -10.86
C ASP A 58 -5.50 6.45 -11.77
N THR A 59 -6.61 6.66 -12.48
CA THR A 59 -7.18 5.67 -13.41
C THR A 59 -6.21 5.25 -14.52
N THR A 60 -5.18 6.04 -14.83
CA THR A 60 -4.23 5.72 -15.90
C THR A 60 -3.35 4.52 -15.57
N ILE A 61 -3.19 4.17 -14.29
CA ILE A 61 -2.41 3.00 -13.87
C ILE A 61 -3.15 1.69 -14.18
N GLN A 62 -4.48 1.67 -14.25
CA GLN A 62 -5.27 0.44 -14.31
C GLN A 62 -4.89 -0.50 -15.47
N ARG A 63 -4.39 0.06 -16.57
CA ARG A 63 -3.96 -0.70 -17.78
C ARG A 63 -2.44 -0.88 -17.87
N ARG A 64 -1.70 -0.53 -16.82
CA ARG A 64 -0.24 -0.60 -16.77
C ARG A 64 0.18 -1.76 -15.88
N PHE A 65 1.30 -2.40 -16.24
CA PHE A 65 1.95 -3.42 -15.42
C PHE A 65 2.23 -2.94 -13.98
N MET A 66 2.43 -1.63 -13.79
CA MET A 66 2.58 -1.02 -12.47
C MET A 66 1.42 -1.30 -11.51
N ASN A 67 0.22 -1.58 -12.01
CA ASN A 67 -0.96 -1.84 -11.17
C ASN A 67 -0.86 -3.16 -10.39
N GLU A 68 0.01 -4.07 -10.82
CA GLU A 68 0.20 -5.42 -10.26
C GLU A 68 1.52 -5.56 -9.50
N LEU A 69 2.32 -4.49 -9.47
CA LEU A 69 3.62 -4.51 -8.80
C LEU A 69 3.46 -4.69 -7.29
N SER A 70 4.52 -5.22 -6.66
CA SER A 70 4.65 -5.07 -5.22
C SER A 70 4.80 -3.59 -4.86
N ILE A 71 4.39 -3.19 -3.66
CA ILE A 71 4.47 -1.78 -3.23
C ILE A 71 5.90 -1.24 -3.27
N ARG A 72 6.89 -2.10 -3.01
CA ARG A 72 8.30 -1.76 -3.16
C ARG A 72 8.65 -1.41 -4.60
N ASP A 73 8.28 -2.28 -5.55
CA ASP A 73 8.63 -2.09 -6.96
C ASP A 73 7.88 -0.88 -7.54
N LEU A 74 6.66 -0.63 -7.08
CA LEU A 74 5.91 0.58 -7.44
C LEU A 74 6.61 1.84 -6.92
N ILE A 75 7.00 1.89 -5.64
CA ILE A 75 7.73 3.03 -5.04
C ILE A 75 9.02 3.34 -5.81
N VAL A 76 9.80 2.30 -6.14
CA VAL A 76 11.01 2.43 -6.95
C VAL A 76 10.68 2.97 -8.34
N SER A 77 9.62 2.47 -8.98
CA SER A 77 9.20 2.91 -10.32
C SER A 77 8.70 4.35 -10.34
N LEU A 78 8.14 4.83 -9.23
CA LEU A 78 7.69 6.21 -9.06
C LEU A 78 8.84 7.16 -8.63
N GLY A 79 10.04 6.64 -8.36
CA GLY A 79 11.18 7.45 -7.92
C GLY A 79 10.99 8.05 -6.52
N ILE A 80 10.15 7.43 -5.69
CA ILE A 80 9.84 7.91 -4.34
C ILE A 80 10.98 7.53 -3.39
N GLU A 81 11.45 8.51 -2.63
CA GLU A 81 12.46 8.29 -1.59
C GLU A 81 11.87 7.44 -0.47
N ALA A 82 12.61 6.40 -0.08
CA ALA A 82 12.17 5.44 0.91
C ALA A 82 13.35 4.86 1.68
N ASP A 83 13.19 4.75 3.00
CA ASP A 83 14.11 3.95 3.81
C ASP A 83 13.67 2.48 3.89
N GLU A 84 14.53 1.62 4.44
CA GLU A 84 14.22 0.19 4.56
C GLU A 84 13.05 -0.07 5.51
N ALA A 85 12.84 0.76 6.54
CA ALA A 85 11.82 0.54 7.54
C ALA A 85 10.41 0.80 6.98
N ASP A 86 10.23 1.89 6.23
CA ASP A 86 8.98 2.23 5.57
C ASP A 86 8.62 1.21 4.50
N ILE A 87 9.58 0.82 3.66
CA ILE A 87 9.37 -0.24 2.65
C ILE A 87 8.97 -1.55 3.33
N ASN A 88 9.66 -1.93 4.41
CA ASN A 88 9.36 -3.17 5.12
C ASN A 88 7.95 -3.15 5.71
N TRP A 89 7.56 -2.03 6.33
CA TRP A 89 6.22 -1.86 6.89
C TRP A 89 5.15 -1.91 5.80
N LEU A 90 5.33 -1.18 4.68
CA LEU A 90 4.37 -1.15 3.56
C LEU A 90 4.20 -2.53 2.92
N ARG A 91 5.26 -3.34 2.86
CA ARG A 91 5.14 -4.72 2.36
C ARG A 91 4.32 -5.59 3.29
N TRP A 92 4.45 -5.42 4.61
CA TRP A 92 3.60 -6.12 5.58
C TRP A 92 2.14 -5.67 5.47
N SER A 93 1.86 -4.36 5.39
CA SER A 93 0.50 -3.86 5.27
C SER A 93 -0.17 -4.37 3.99
N GLN A 94 0.55 -4.30 2.86
CA GLN A 94 0.06 -4.81 1.57
C GLN A 94 -0.23 -6.31 1.66
N HIS A 95 0.69 -7.08 2.24
CA HIS A 95 0.50 -8.52 2.40
C HIS A 95 -0.79 -8.84 3.14
N TYR A 96 -1.03 -8.24 4.31
CA TYR A 96 -2.23 -8.55 5.08
C TYR A 96 -3.50 -8.01 4.40
N GLY A 97 -3.46 -6.79 3.86
CA GLY A 97 -4.58 -6.18 3.15
C GLY A 97 -5.01 -6.99 1.92
N ASP A 98 -4.05 -7.48 1.15
CA ASP A 98 -4.32 -8.28 -0.05
C ASP A 98 -4.78 -9.72 0.26
N HIS A 99 -4.53 -10.23 1.48
CA HIS A 99 -5.00 -11.54 1.95
C HIS A 99 -6.32 -11.45 2.75
N LEU A 100 -7.13 -10.42 2.47
CA LEU A 100 -8.48 -10.24 3.00
C LEU A 100 -8.54 -10.01 4.52
N ASP A 101 -7.46 -9.54 5.14
CA ASP A 101 -7.61 -8.91 6.46
C ASP A 101 -8.35 -7.56 6.30
N PRO A 102 -9.18 -7.16 7.29
CA PRO A 102 -9.67 -5.80 7.37
C PRO A 102 -8.51 -4.81 7.39
N TRP A 103 -8.69 -3.62 6.81
CA TRP A 103 -7.61 -2.64 6.69
C TRP A 103 -6.99 -2.23 8.04
N ALA A 104 -7.79 -2.10 9.10
CA ALA A 104 -7.24 -1.84 10.44
C ALA A 104 -6.35 -3.00 10.93
N THR A 105 -6.79 -4.25 10.73
CA THR A 105 -6.02 -5.44 11.10
C THR A 105 -4.72 -5.56 10.29
N ALA A 106 -4.74 -5.20 9.00
CA ALA A 106 -3.53 -5.20 8.18
C ALA A 106 -2.47 -4.23 8.72
N VAL A 107 -2.90 -3.03 9.13
CA VAL A 107 -2.04 -2.03 9.77
C VAL A 107 -1.52 -2.52 11.11
N GLU A 108 -2.38 -3.06 11.98
CA GLU A 108 -1.96 -3.59 13.29
C GLU A 108 -0.89 -4.67 13.17
N LYS A 109 -1.04 -5.60 12.23
CA LYS A 109 -0.04 -6.66 12.00
C LYS A 109 1.27 -6.11 11.41
N ALA A 110 1.20 -5.11 10.53
CA ALA A 110 2.39 -4.43 10.03
C ALA A 110 3.15 -3.72 11.16
N ASP A 111 2.44 -3.01 12.04
CA ASP A 111 3.01 -2.38 13.24
C ASP A 111 3.65 -3.41 14.17
N GLN A 112 2.98 -4.54 14.43
CA GLN A 112 3.51 -5.63 15.25
C GLN A 112 4.81 -6.21 14.67
N ASN A 113 4.85 -6.52 13.37
CA ASN A 113 6.04 -7.10 12.75
C ASN A 113 7.22 -6.13 12.75
N THR A 114 6.97 -4.84 12.51
CA THR A 114 8.01 -3.81 12.60
C THR A 114 8.50 -3.63 14.02
N ALA A 115 7.62 -3.64 15.03
CA ALA A 115 8.01 -3.55 16.44
C ALA A 115 8.86 -4.75 16.90
N LEU A 116 8.64 -5.92 16.30
CA LEU A 116 9.45 -7.13 16.52
C LEU A 116 10.76 -7.14 15.71
N GLY A 117 11.00 -6.14 14.86
CA GLY A 117 12.18 -6.08 13.99
C GLY A 117 12.18 -7.13 12.87
N LEU A 118 11.01 -7.67 12.51
CA LEU A 118 10.89 -8.69 11.48
C LEU A 118 11.00 -8.10 10.08
N LYS A 119 11.88 -8.68 9.27
CA LYS A 119 12.03 -8.32 7.85
C LYS A 119 11.06 -9.14 6.98
N TYR A 120 10.32 -8.44 6.12
CA TYR A 120 9.39 -9.02 5.18
C TYR A 120 10.11 -9.94 4.18
N GLY A 121 9.61 -11.18 4.04
CA GLY A 121 10.20 -12.21 3.18
C GLY A 121 11.25 -13.10 3.86
N LEU A 122 11.53 -12.89 5.15
CA LEU A 122 12.34 -13.81 5.98
C LEU A 122 11.51 -14.59 7.02
N ALA A 123 10.21 -14.31 7.12
CA ALA A 123 9.27 -15.15 7.86
C ALA A 123 8.81 -16.29 6.94
N SER A 124 9.41 -17.46 7.12
CA SER A 124 9.01 -18.74 6.50
C SER A 124 7.89 -19.40 7.26
#